data_AF-A0A6J3BXF9-F1
#
_entry.id   AF-A0A6J3BXF9-F1
#
_cell.length_a   1.000
_cell.length_b   1.000
_cell.length_c   1.000
_cell.angle_alpha   90.00
_cell.angle_beta   90.00
_cell.angle_gamma   90.00
#
_symmetry.space_group_name_H-M   'P 1'
#
loop_
_entity.id
_entity.type
_entity.pdbx_description
1 polymer ?
#
loop_
_entity_poly.entity_id
_entity_poly.type
_entity_poly.pdbx_seq_one_letter_code
_entity_poly.pdbx_strand_id
1 'polypeptide(L)'
;MPKPKVNKLAKMSDEERARYLQLRADMEEEARRRKRELIARFIKNKLDKEESYSRMNTAKINQQWRYILRKIKCKQMALEIQGMITSFNFMIERKDRLIKSLMAAIEDSDDQHRRAFQAHTETLSYFLGVGSQRLDKLQTEYDFQKNTLLENWDKEELNITDGQDRSEMKLKLIIYIQDRDFQAYKNEKELQRATAKNDARLEHAEDMRILCRPKRLEIEMYWAKLRDVYNTYLEQHHPIMGHYQTLREKDDFYRRDIARNELKIQQSTEILLNLQKEWIRTTNTMAQKLKKMANHKEELSRRYWQMKKDSNMDKCKGNEKLSIMVNASQDAIKNECKEYSKMDKFMLKMNRVKVQTMCLKAEKVKLTKENVQLKSYIKRYLTELALRGGKDRPLSVKLQSEMHKIDPSMKVLNRPVTCIEGALSNAVMHEKRMKTFEKRNKEIGGIRAYPRVQCWMGAS
;
A
#
# COMPACT_ATOMS: atom_id res chain seq x y z
N MET A 1 -209.27 97.71 -6.96
CA MET A 1 -210.46 97.06 -7.58
C MET A 1 -210.30 95.55 -7.56
N PRO A 2 -211.02 94.82 -6.68
CA PRO A 2 -211.08 93.36 -6.74
C PRO A 2 -212.00 92.90 -7.89
N LYS A 3 -211.70 91.75 -8.51
CA LYS A 3 -212.69 90.96 -9.26
C LYS A 3 -213.01 89.70 -8.44
N PRO A 4 -214.25 89.48 -7.99
CA PRO A 4 -214.58 88.29 -7.22
C PRO A 4 -214.47 87.05 -8.13
N LYS A 5 -213.48 86.19 -7.88
CA LYS A 5 -213.38 84.90 -8.57
C LYS A 5 -214.48 83.97 -8.05
N VAL A 6 -215.56 83.87 -8.81
CA VAL A 6 -216.69 82.96 -8.59
C VAL A 6 -216.17 81.55 -8.27
N ASN A 7 -216.69 80.95 -7.21
CA ASN A 7 -216.12 79.75 -6.60
C ASN A 7 -216.34 78.49 -7.47
N LYS A 8 -215.41 78.24 -8.40
CA LYS A 8 -215.47 77.11 -9.35
C LYS A 8 -215.39 75.71 -8.69
N LEU A 9 -215.16 75.62 -7.37
CA LEU A 9 -215.19 74.37 -6.62
C LEU A 9 -216.60 73.96 -6.16
N ALA A 10 -217.63 74.78 -6.40
CA ALA A 10 -219.02 74.50 -6.03
C ALA A 10 -219.86 73.81 -7.15
N LYS A 11 -219.21 73.29 -8.21
CA LYS A 11 -219.85 72.70 -9.40
C LYS A 11 -219.08 71.52 -10.03
N MET A 12 -218.20 70.86 -9.29
CA MET A 12 -217.49 69.64 -9.73
C MET A 12 -217.73 68.53 -8.71
N SER A 13 -217.67 67.27 -9.16
CA SER A 13 -217.79 66.10 -8.29
C SER A 13 -216.65 66.07 -7.27
N ASP A 14 -216.87 65.47 -6.11
CA ASP A 14 -215.85 65.44 -5.05
C ASP A 14 -214.60 64.66 -5.46
N GLU A 15 -214.68 63.70 -6.40
CA GLU A 15 -213.51 63.07 -7.02
C GLU A 15 -212.67 64.04 -7.87
N GLU A 16 -213.30 64.89 -8.68
CA GLU A 16 -212.60 65.89 -9.49
C GLU A 16 -211.95 66.95 -8.60
N ARG A 17 -212.65 67.31 -7.51
CA ARG A 17 -212.20 68.25 -6.49
C ARG A 17 -211.01 67.67 -5.71
N ALA A 18 -211.05 66.39 -5.35
CA ALA A 18 -209.95 65.67 -4.73
C ALA A 18 -208.74 65.59 -5.68
N ARG A 19 -208.92 65.17 -6.94
CA ARG A 19 -207.83 65.13 -7.93
C ARG A 19 -207.21 66.50 -8.21
N TYR A 20 -208.00 67.58 -8.25
CA TYR A 20 -207.45 68.94 -8.42
C TYR A 20 -206.65 69.40 -7.20
N LEU A 21 -207.13 69.11 -5.98
CA LEU A 21 -206.39 69.41 -4.75
C LEU A 21 -205.12 68.56 -4.62
N GLN A 22 -205.17 67.29 -5.01
CA GLN A 22 -204.02 66.38 -5.05
C GLN A 22 -202.98 66.84 -6.06
N LEU A 23 -203.35 67.05 -7.34
CA LEU A 23 -202.44 67.57 -8.36
C LEU A 23 -201.83 68.93 -7.96
N ARG A 24 -202.59 69.80 -7.27
CA ARG A 24 -202.06 71.04 -6.71
C ARG A 24 -201.07 70.78 -5.56
N ALA A 25 -201.36 69.84 -4.67
CA ALA A 25 -200.46 69.45 -3.59
C ALA A 25 -199.17 68.80 -4.12
N ASP A 26 -199.26 67.95 -5.14
CA ASP A 26 -198.14 67.31 -5.83
C ASP A 26 -197.28 68.35 -6.55
N MET A 27 -197.88 69.28 -7.31
CA MET A 27 -197.16 70.38 -7.96
C MET A 27 -196.51 71.33 -6.96
N GLU A 28 -197.15 71.61 -5.84
CA GLU A 28 -196.57 72.43 -4.77
C GLU A 28 -195.49 71.68 -3.99
N GLU A 29 -195.63 70.37 -3.81
CA GLU A 29 -194.60 69.53 -3.20
C GLU A 29 -193.40 69.34 -4.11
N GLU A 30 -193.59 69.14 -5.42
CA GLU A 30 -192.49 69.20 -6.38
C GLU A 30 -191.84 70.58 -6.37
N ALA A 31 -192.60 71.68 -6.30
CA ALA A 31 -192.02 73.00 -6.15
C ALA A 31 -191.23 73.13 -4.83
N ARG A 32 -191.67 72.49 -3.73
CA ARG A 32 -190.93 72.40 -2.46
C ARG A 32 -189.69 71.50 -2.57
N ARG A 33 -189.75 70.35 -3.26
CA ARG A 33 -188.62 69.44 -3.51
C ARG A 33 -187.57 70.11 -4.40
N ARG A 34 -187.95 70.65 -5.55
CA ARG A 34 -187.10 71.42 -6.46
C ARG A 34 -186.43 72.60 -5.73
N LYS A 35 -187.14 73.33 -4.86
CA LYS A 35 -186.54 74.37 -3.98
C LYS A 35 -185.55 73.79 -2.97
N ARG A 36 -185.90 72.71 -2.25
CA ARG A 36 -185.00 72.02 -1.30
C ARG A 36 -183.75 71.48 -1.99
N GLU A 37 -183.87 70.91 -3.19
CA GLU A 37 -182.76 70.44 -4.00
C GLU A 37 -181.88 71.58 -4.50
N LEU A 38 -182.44 72.70 -4.97
CA LEU A 38 -181.65 73.88 -5.34
C LEU A 38 -180.86 74.41 -4.15
N ILE A 39 -181.48 74.47 -2.97
CA ILE A 39 -180.80 74.85 -1.72
C ILE A 39 -179.71 73.83 -1.35
N ALA A 40 -179.99 72.52 -1.39
CA ALA A 40 -179.03 71.47 -1.07
C ALA A 40 -177.83 71.44 -2.05
N ARG A 41 -178.09 71.60 -3.36
CA ARG A 41 -177.04 71.72 -4.38
C ARG A 41 -176.23 73.01 -4.21
N PHE A 42 -176.86 74.11 -3.81
CA PHE A 42 -176.15 75.36 -3.50
C PHE A 42 -175.26 75.22 -2.25
N ILE A 43 -175.77 74.62 -1.16
CA ILE A 43 -175.01 74.34 0.06
C ILE A 43 -173.86 73.39 -0.25
N LYS A 44 -174.08 72.28 -0.97
CA LYS A 44 -173.00 71.39 -1.39
C LYS A 44 -171.96 72.12 -2.25
N ASN A 45 -172.37 72.86 -3.28
CA ASN A 45 -171.46 73.64 -4.12
C ASN A 45 -170.73 74.78 -3.37
N LYS A 46 -171.20 75.17 -2.17
CA LYS A 46 -170.49 76.06 -1.25
C LYS A 46 -169.48 75.28 -0.40
N LEU A 47 -169.89 74.18 0.23
CA LEU A 47 -169.03 73.29 1.01
C LEU A 47 -167.88 72.70 0.18
N ASP A 48 -168.15 72.17 -1.01
CA ASP A 48 -167.14 71.61 -1.93
C ASP A 48 -166.10 72.68 -2.32
N LYS A 49 -166.51 73.95 -2.45
CA LYS A 49 -165.61 75.09 -2.72
C LYS A 49 -164.83 75.50 -1.48
N GLU A 50 -165.48 75.59 -0.33
CA GLU A 50 -164.86 75.90 0.96
C GLU A 50 -163.81 74.85 1.35
N GLU A 51 -164.12 73.56 1.15
CA GLU A 51 -163.17 72.46 1.36
C GLU A 51 -162.01 72.53 0.35
N SER A 52 -162.28 72.81 -0.93
CA SER A 52 -161.22 73.00 -1.94
C SER A 52 -160.30 74.17 -1.59
N TYR A 53 -160.84 75.31 -1.17
CA TYR A 53 -160.06 76.44 -0.67
C TYR A 53 -159.32 76.10 0.63
N SER A 54 -159.93 75.35 1.56
CA SER A 54 -159.30 74.91 2.81
C SER A 54 -158.11 73.98 2.55
N ARG A 55 -158.27 72.98 1.68
CA ARG A 55 -157.19 72.08 1.21
C ARG A 55 -156.07 72.88 0.54
N MET A 56 -156.41 73.82 -0.36
CA MET A 56 -155.43 74.67 -1.05
C MET A 56 -154.68 75.60 -0.09
N ASN A 57 -155.38 76.22 0.86
CA ASN A 57 -154.80 77.13 1.84
C ASN A 57 -153.92 76.36 2.83
N THR A 58 -154.35 75.18 3.27
CA THR A 58 -153.54 74.26 4.09
C THR A 58 -152.27 73.83 3.36
N ALA A 59 -152.36 73.50 2.07
CA ALA A 59 -151.19 73.19 1.24
C ALA A 59 -150.21 74.37 1.11
N LYS A 60 -150.72 75.59 0.86
CA LYS A 60 -149.93 76.84 0.83
C LYS A 60 -149.26 77.13 2.18
N ILE A 61 -150.00 77.04 3.29
CA ILE A 61 -149.50 77.24 4.64
C ILE A 61 -148.40 76.22 4.96
N ASN A 62 -148.62 74.93 4.66
CA ASN A 62 -147.61 73.89 4.84
C ASN A 62 -146.38 74.07 3.93
N GLN A 63 -146.53 74.60 2.72
CA GLN A 63 -145.40 74.96 1.86
C GLN A 63 -144.58 76.11 2.45
N GLN A 64 -145.23 77.14 2.99
CA GLN A 64 -144.57 78.25 3.67
C GLN A 64 -143.88 77.79 4.96
N TRP A 65 -144.51 76.97 5.81
CA TRP A 65 -143.87 76.37 6.98
C TRP A 65 -142.65 75.52 6.59
N ARG A 66 -142.73 74.68 5.55
CA ARG A 66 -141.58 73.91 5.03
C ARG A 66 -140.46 74.82 4.51
N TYR A 67 -140.79 75.96 3.89
CA TYR A 67 -139.79 76.95 3.47
C TYR A 67 -139.12 77.62 4.68
N ILE A 68 -139.90 78.09 5.65
CA ILE A 68 -139.42 78.73 6.89
C ILE A 68 -138.55 77.77 7.70
N LEU A 69 -139.01 76.56 7.97
CA LEU A 69 -138.27 75.55 8.74
C LEU A 69 -136.95 75.15 8.07
N ARG A 70 -136.92 74.98 6.74
CA ARG A 70 -135.66 74.76 6.02
C ARG A 70 -134.74 75.98 6.14
N LYS A 71 -135.25 77.20 5.96
CA LYS A 71 -134.47 78.44 6.09
C LYS A 71 -133.88 78.60 7.49
N ILE A 72 -134.60 78.18 8.53
CA ILE A 72 -134.12 78.13 9.91
C ILE A 72 -133.07 77.03 10.09
N LYS A 73 -133.32 75.76 9.71
CA LYS A 73 -132.33 74.68 9.92
C LYS A 73 -131.07 74.86 9.07
N CYS A 74 -131.15 75.42 7.86
CA CYS A 74 -129.95 75.78 7.08
C CYS A 74 -129.12 76.87 7.78
N LYS A 75 -129.74 77.90 8.37
CA LYS A 75 -129.03 78.89 9.19
C LYS A 75 -128.39 78.24 10.43
N GLN A 76 -129.16 77.41 11.13
CA GLN A 76 -128.70 76.70 12.32
C GLN A 76 -127.50 75.77 12.00
N MET A 77 -127.56 75.01 10.91
CA MET A 77 -126.45 74.16 10.45
C MET A 77 -125.23 74.98 10.02
N ALA A 78 -125.42 76.14 9.39
CA ALA A 78 -124.30 77.04 9.07
C ALA A 78 -123.62 77.58 10.34
N LEU A 79 -124.38 77.90 11.39
CA LEU A 79 -123.84 78.31 12.69
C LEU A 79 -123.15 77.14 13.43
N GLU A 80 -123.74 75.94 13.39
CA GLU A 80 -123.14 74.69 13.91
C GLU A 80 -121.78 74.42 13.24
N ILE A 81 -121.71 74.53 11.90
CA ILE A 81 -120.47 74.36 11.13
C ILE A 81 -119.47 75.47 11.44
N GLN A 82 -119.90 76.74 11.52
CA GLN A 82 -119.01 77.85 11.86
C GLN A 82 -118.39 77.68 13.26
N GLY A 83 -119.16 77.20 14.24
CA GLY A 83 -118.67 76.88 15.58
C GLY A 83 -117.68 75.70 15.61
N MET A 84 -117.89 74.69 14.75
CA MET A 84 -116.90 73.61 14.57
C MET A 84 -115.60 74.12 13.93
N ILE A 85 -115.69 75.00 12.92
CA ILE A 85 -114.52 75.60 12.26
C ILE A 85 -113.71 76.48 13.22
N THR A 86 -114.35 77.34 14.02
CA THR A 86 -113.62 78.18 14.98
C THR A 86 -112.98 77.36 16.10
N SER A 87 -113.65 76.32 16.60
CA SER A 87 -113.08 75.35 17.56
C SER A 87 -111.89 74.60 16.96
N PHE A 88 -112.00 74.14 15.72
CA PHE A 88 -110.93 73.44 15.01
C PHE A 88 -109.70 74.32 14.76
N ASN A 89 -109.90 75.56 14.31
CA ASN A 89 -108.82 76.52 14.11
C ASN A 89 -108.09 76.83 15.44
N PHE A 90 -108.82 77.04 16.54
CA PHE A 90 -108.21 77.20 17.87
C PHE A 90 -107.40 75.97 18.31
N MET A 91 -107.85 74.76 18.00
CA MET A 91 -107.09 73.54 18.26
C MET A 91 -105.80 73.46 17.42
N ILE A 92 -105.85 73.85 16.13
CA ILE A 92 -104.65 73.98 15.27
C ILE A 92 -103.71 75.02 15.86
N GLU A 93 -104.15 76.25 16.11
CA GLU A 93 -103.30 77.32 16.68
C GLU A 93 -102.67 76.93 18.02
N ARG A 94 -103.34 76.10 18.84
CA ARG A 94 -102.78 75.57 20.09
C ARG A 94 -101.73 74.47 19.82
N LYS A 95 -101.92 73.64 18.80
CA LYS A 95 -100.94 72.63 18.38
C LYS A 95 -99.73 73.27 17.70
N ASP A 96 -99.92 74.26 16.84
CA ASP A 96 -98.84 74.99 16.17
C ASP A 96 -97.95 75.75 17.18
N ARG A 97 -98.56 76.37 18.20
CA ARG A 97 -97.81 76.99 19.31
C ARG A 97 -97.02 75.96 20.10
N LEU A 98 -97.57 74.77 20.36
CA LEU A 98 -96.86 73.69 21.02
C LEU A 98 -95.71 73.15 20.15
N ILE A 99 -95.92 72.96 18.84
CA ILE A 99 -94.89 72.51 17.89
C ILE A 99 -93.74 73.52 17.85
N LYS A 100 -94.03 74.82 17.70
CA LYS A 100 -93.02 75.89 17.72
C LYS A 100 -92.25 75.93 19.04
N SER A 101 -92.93 75.75 20.17
CA SER A 101 -92.27 75.66 21.48
C SER A 101 -91.37 74.44 21.61
N LEU A 102 -91.76 73.28 21.07
CA LEU A 102 -90.96 72.06 21.10
C LEU A 102 -89.76 72.14 20.13
N MET A 103 -89.93 72.76 18.96
CA MET A 103 -88.81 73.03 18.04
C MET A 103 -87.76 73.93 18.69
N ALA A 104 -88.16 75.07 19.26
CA ALA A 104 -87.24 75.98 19.94
C ALA A 104 -86.53 75.32 21.14
N ALA A 105 -87.22 74.42 21.87
CA ALA A 105 -86.61 73.66 22.96
C ALA A 105 -85.59 72.60 22.47
N ILE A 106 -85.81 72.00 21.30
CA ILE A 106 -84.84 71.09 20.65
C ILE A 106 -83.63 71.90 20.15
N GLU A 107 -83.87 73.06 19.53
CA GLU A 107 -82.82 73.97 19.04
C GLU A 107 -81.91 74.47 20.18
N ASP A 108 -82.46 74.95 21.30
CA ASP A 108 -81.66 75.34 22.47
C ASP A 108 -80.96 74.13 23.12
N SER A 109 -81.59 72.95 23.17
CA SER A 109 -80.93 71.74 23.67
C SER A 109 -79.72 71.34 22.82
N ASP A 110 -79.83 71.38 21.49
CA ASP A 110 -78.70 71.11 20.60
C ASP A 110 -77.62 72.19 20.72
N ASP A 111 -78.00 73.47 20.84
CA ASP A 111 -77.04 74.55 21.07
C ASP A 111 -76.35 74.45 22.43
N GLN A 112 -77.03 73.96 23.47
CA GLN A 112 -76.41 73.67 24.78
C GLN A 112 -75.42 72.50 24.67
N HIS A 113 -75.79 71.40 23.98
CA HIS A 113 -74.87 70.29 23.73
C HIS A 113 -73.66 70.72 22.91
N ARG A 114 -73.85 71.51 21.85
CA ARG A 114 -72.80 72.07 21.00
C ARG A 114 -71.81 72.93 21.78
N ARG A 115 -72.31 73.86 22.60
CA ARG A 115 -71.50 74.70 23.50
C ARG A 115 -70.73 73.86 24.54
N ALA A 116 -71.38 72.89 25.17
CA ALA A 116 -70.75 72.02 26.17
C ALA A 116 -69.65 71.14 25.56
N PHE A 117 -69.89 70.57 24.37
CA PHE A 117 -68.91 69.77 23.64
C PHE A 117 -67.70 70.59 23.19
N GLN A 118 -67.92 71.81 22.70
CA GLN A 118 -66.84 72.74 22.35
C GLN A 118 -65.98 73.06 23.59
N ALA A 119 -66.59 73.53 24.69
CA ALA A 119 -65.86 73.88 25.91
C ALA A 119 -65.09 72.68 26.50
N HIS A 120 -65.65 71.47 26.42
CA HIS A 120 -64.94 70.25 26.83
C HIS A 120 -63.74 69.94 25.92
N THR A 121 -63.89 70.10 24.60
CA THR A 121 -62.82 69.86 23.62
C THR A 121 -61.69 70.90 23.73
N GLU A 122 -62.03 72.16 23.99
CA GLU A 122 -61.06 73.22 24.31
C GLU A 122 -60.31 72.92 25.62
N THR A 123 -61.02 72.44 26.65
CA THR A 123 -60.41 72.01 27.92
C THR A 123 -59.47 70.82 27.75
N LEU A 124 -59.86 69.80 26.96
CA LEU A 124 -58.98 68.68 26.62
C LEU A 124 -57.75 69.14 25.82
N SER A 125 -57.93 70.04 24.85
CA SER A 125 -56.83 70.62 24.06
C SER A 125 -55.84 71.39 24.94
N TYR A 126 -56.34 72.14 25.93
CA TYR A 126 -55.49 72.80 26.94
C TYR A 126 -54.69 71.78 27.77
N PHE A 127 -55.33 70.73 28.29
CA PHE A 127 -54.62 69.69 29.06
C PHE A 127 -53.60 68.92 28.21
N LEU A 128 -53.89 68.66 26.93
CA LEU A 128 -52.94 68.06 25.99
C LEU A 128 -51.75 69.00 25.71
N GLY A 129 -51.99 70.31 25.57
CA GLY A 129 -50.92 71.31 25.42
C GLY A 129 -50.00 71.41 26.65
N VAL A 130 -50.58 71.39 27.87
CA VAL A 130 -49.81 71.31 29.12
C VAL A 130 -49.05 69.98 29.22
N GLY A 131 -49.66 68.88 28.78
CA GLY A 131 -49.03 67.57 28.70
C GLY A 131 -47.81 67.54 27.77
N SER A 132 -47.95 68.07 26.55
CA SER A 132 -46.85 68.24 25.59
C SER A 132 -45.74 69.08 26.21
N GLN A 133 -46.03 70.29 26.69
CA GLN A 133 -45.00 71.17 27.24
C GLN A 133 -44.24 70.53 28.41
N ARG A 134 -44.88 69.65 29.20
CA ARG A 134 -44.21 68.89 30.26
C ARG A 134 -43.32 67.77 29.71
N LEU A 135 -43.74 67.08 28.66
CA LEU A 135 -42.93 66.08 27.95
C LEU A 135 -41.74 66.73 27.24
N ASP A 136 -41.96 67.83 26.54
CA ASP A 136 -40.93 68.61 25.84
C ASP A 136 -39.82 69.05 26.82
N LYS A 137 -40.22 69.61 27.98
CA LYS A 137 -39.29 69.98 29.07
C LYS A 137 -38.50 68.78 29.61
N LEU A 138 -39.17 67.65 29.84
CA LEU A 138 -38.53 66.43 30.34
C LEU A 138 -37.55 65.84 29.32
N GLN A 139 -37.88 65.89 28.02
CA GLN A 139 -37.01 65.47 26.94
C GLN A 139 -35.77 66.37 26.82
N THR A 140 -35.95 67.70 26.87
CA THR A 140 -34.81 68.64 26.82
C THR A 140 -33.89 68.50 28.03
N GLU A 141 -34.43 68.24 29.22
CA GLU A 141 -33.64 68.00 30.43
C GLU A 141 -32.88 66.66 30.32
N TYR A 142 -33.53 65.60 29.85
CA TYR A 142 -32.89 64.30 29.61
C TYR A 142 -31.75 64.39 28.59
N ASP A 143 -31.98 65.03 27.44
CA ASP A 143 -30.94 65.21 26.43
C ASP A 143 -29.80 66.12 26.92
N PHE A 144 -30.10 67.15 27.72
CA PHE A 144 -29.07 67.98 28.37
C PHE A 144 -28.21 67.17 29.35
N GLN A 145 -28.83 66.38 30.24
CA GLN A 145 -28.11 65.53 31.19
C GLN A 145 -27.28 64.46 30.47
N LYS A 146 -27.85 63.80 29.46
CA LYS A 146 -27.17 62.82 28.61
C LYS A 146 -25.96 63.42 27.91
N ASN A 147 -26.10 64.57 27.26
CA ASN A 147 -25.01 65.21 26.53
C ASN A 147 -23.93 65.72 27.48
N THR A 148 -24.30 66.32 28.62
CA THR A 148 -23.36 66.71 29.68
C THR A 148 -22.58 65.52 30.24
N LEU A 149 -23.25 64.37 30.42
CA LEU A 149 -22.62 63.13 30.85
C LEU A 149 -21.64 62.61 29.79
N LEU A 150 -22.05 62.50 28.52
CA LEU A 150 -21.18 62.08 27.41
C LEU A 150 -19.94 62.98 27.27
N GLU A 151 -20.13 64.30 27.26
CA GLU A 151 -19.03 65.27 27.25
C GLU A 151 -18.04 65.08 28.40
N ASN A 152 -18.50 64.65 29.59
CA ASN A 152 -17.63 64.41 30.73
C ASN A 152 -16.88 63.07 30.59
N TRP A 153 -17.50 62.02 30.03
CA TRP A 153 -16.80 60.78 29.67
C TRP A 153 -15.71 61.04 28.62
N ASP A 154 -16.03 61.77 27.55
CA ASP A 154 -15.05 62.12 26.50
C ASP A 154 -13.84 62.87 27.07
N LYS A 155 -14.08 63.80 28.01
CA LYS A 155 -13.03 64.55 28.72
C LYS A 155 -12.25 63.65 29.68
N GLU A 156 -12.89 62.72 30.37
CA GLU A 156 -12.23 61.78 31.29
C GLU A 156 -11.36 60.77 30.53
N GLU A 157 -11.85 60.21 29.42
CA GLU A 157 -11.09 59.32 28.53
C GLU A 157 -9.85 60.01 27.95
N LEU A 158 -9.97 61.26 27.49
CA LEU A 158 -8.84 62.07 27.05
C LEU A 158 -7.81 62.30 28.18
N ASN A 159 -8.27 62.68 29.38
CA ASN A 159 -7.39 62.91 30.53
C ASN A 159 -6.69 61.63 31.01
N ILE A 160 -7.37 60.48 30.97
CA ILE A 160 -6.79 59.16 31.29
C ILE A 160 -5.74 58.79 30.25
N THR A 161 -6.04 58.96 28.95
CA THR A 161 -5.13 58.60 27.85
C THR A 161 -3.86 59.46 27.86
N ASP A 162 -3.98 60.79 27.92
CA ASP A 162 -2.85 61.72 28.04
C ASP A 162 -2.08 61.50 29.38
N GLY A 163 -2.79 61.18 30.46
CA GLY A 163 -2.20 60.78 31.74
C GLY A 163 -1.36 59.49 31.64
N GLN A 164 -1.85 58.50 30.87
CA GLN A 164 -1.16 57.25 30.58
C GLN A 164 0.06 57.49 29.70
N ASP A 165 -0.07 58.18 28.57
CA ASP A 165 1.02 58.47 27.63
C ASP A 165 2.18 59.22 28.30
N ARG A 166 1.86 60.24 29.11
CA ARG A 166 2.84 60.97 29.93
C ARG A 166 3.53 60.07 30.95
N SER A 167 2.83 59.07 31.48
CA SER A 167 3.38 58.14 32.48
C SER A 167 4.24 57.06 31.83
N GLU A 168 3.83 56.54 30.67
CA GLU A 168 4.61 55.60 29.87
C GLU A 168 5.90 56.26 29.36
N MET A 169 5.83 57.51 28.89
CA MET A 169 7.03 58.26 28.48
C MET A 169 8.00 58.51 29.64
N LYS A 170 7.49 58.80 30.85
CA LYS A 170 8.33 58.89 32.07
C LYS A 170 8.98 57.54 32.39
N LEU A 171 8.23 56.43 32.33
CA LEU A 171 8.77 55.10 32.60
C LEU A 171 9.83 54.69 31.57
N LYS A 172 9.58 54.93 30.28
CA LYS A 172 10.56 54.74 29.19
C LYS A 172 11.85 55.53 29.43
N LEU A 173 11.73 56.80 29.85
CA LEU A 173 12.88 57.64 30.19
C LEU A 173 13.65 57.13 31.43
N ILE A 174 12.95 56.69 32.47
CA ILE A 174 13.56 56.11 33.68
C ILE A 174 14.32 54.82 33.33
N ILE A 175 13.71 53.92 32.56
CA ILE A 175 14.33 52.67 32.10
C ILE A 175 15.57 52.96 31.25
N TYR A 176 15.50 53.93 30.34
CA TYR A 176 16.64 54.33 29.50
C TYR A 176 17.80 54.90 30.33
N ILE A 177 17.52 55.76 31.31
CA ILE A 177 18.54 56.29 32.23
C ILE A 177 19.14 55.17 33.09
N GLN A 178 18.31 54.26 33.61
CA GLN A 178 18.77 53.14 34.42
C GLN A 178 19.65 52.16 33.63
N ASP A 179 19.30 51.81 32.38
CA ASP A 179 20.19 51.00 31.54
C ASP A 179 21.48 51.75 31.22
N ARG A 180 21.42 53.01 30.76
CA ARG A 180 22.61 53.83 30.49
C ARG A 180 23.58 53.84 31.67
N ASP A 181 23.07 54.08 32.88
CA ASP A 181 23.88 54.18 34.08
C ASP A 181 24.38 52.81 34.56
N PHE A 182 23.60 51.74 34.35
CA PHE A 182 24.02 50.36 34.57
C PHE A 182 25.12 49.91 33.59
N GLN A 183 25.02 50.24 32.30
CA GLN A 183 26.08 49.96 31.31
C GLN A 183 27.34 50.76 31.63
N ALA A 184 27.22 52.03 32.02
CA ALA A 184 28.36 52.85 32.45
C ALA A 184 29.06 52.24 33.67
N TYR A 185 28.30 51.90 34.72
CA TYR A 185 28.81 51.22 35.92
C TYR A 185 29.45 49.86 35.59
N LYS A 186 28.82 49.06 34.74
CA LYS A 186 29.35 47.76 34.28
C LYS A 186 30.71 47.95 33.59
N ASN A 187 30.79 48.89 32.65
CA ASN A 187 32.03 49.20 31.93
C ASN A 187 33.13 49.69 32.89
N GLU A 188 32.79 50.53 33.88
CA GLU A 188 33.71 50.95 34.94
C GLU A 188 34.22 49.76 35.77
N LYS A 189 33.36 48.81 36.16
CA LYS A 189 33.75 47.62 36.92
C LYS A 189 34.51 46.59 36.09
N GLU A 190 34.24 46.47 34.79
CA GLU A 190 35.04 45.66 33.87
C GLU A 190 36.43 46.28 33.66
N LEU A 191 36.53 47.61 33.52
CA LEU A 191 37.79 48.34 33.47
C LEU A 191 38.59 48.17 34.77
N GLN A 192 37.98 48.34 35.95
CA GLN A 192 38.64 48.16 37.25
C GLN A 192 39.13 46.73 37.47
N ARG A 193 38.40 45.71 36.97
CA ARG A 193 38.87 44.32 36.97
C ARG A 193 40.04 44.11 35.99
N ALA A 194 40.02 44.77 34.83
CA ALA A 194 41.07 44.69 33.83
C ALA A 194 42.38 45.36 34.30
N THR A 195 42.30 46.55 34.93
CA THR A 195 43.46 47.21 35.54
C THR A 195 44.00 46.37 36.68
N ALA A 196 43.20 46.02 37.69
CA ALA A 196 43.68 45.22 38.82
C ALA A 196 44.32 43.88 38.40
N LYS A 197 43.79 43.22 37.35
CA LYS A 197 44.41 42.01 36.77
C LYS A 197 45.74 42.30 36.06
N ASN A 198 45.87 43.44 35.38
CA ASN A 198 47.13 43.86 34.77
C ASN A 198 48.15 44.29 35.82
N ASP A 199 47.72 44.97 36.88
CA ASP A 199 48.57 45.51 37.93
C ASP A 199 49.15 44.36 38.76
N ALA A 200 48.33 43.41 39.21
CA ALA A 200 48.80 42.17 39.84
C ALA A 200 49.71 41.32 38.92
N ARG A 201 49.53 41.40 37.59
CA ARG A 201 50.43 40.77 36.61
C ARG A 201 51.76 41.52 36.48
N LEU A 202 51.77 42.85 36.63
CA LEU A 202 52.98 43.67 36.65
C LEU A 202 53.75 43.50 37.96
N GLU A 203 53.07 43.47 39.10
CA GLU A 203 53.64 43.13 40.41
C GLU A 203 54.31 41.75 40.37
N HIS A 204 53.58 40.69 39.99
CA HIS A 204 54.14 39.35 39.84
C HIS A 204 55.30 39.30 38.81
N ALA A 205 55.26 40.11 37.74
CA ALA A 205 56.35 40.17 36.77
C ALA A 205 57.61 40.84 37.34
N GLU A 206 57.47 41.88 38.14
CA GLU A 206 58.59 42.56 38.81
C GLU A 206 59.11 41.74 40.01
N ASP A 207 58.24 41.08 40.79
CA ASP A 207 58.64 40.12 41.83
C ASP A 207 59.46 38.96 41.23
N MET A 208 58.98 38.37 40.13
CA MET A 208 59.74 37.36 39.39
C MET A 208 61.05 37.93 38.83
N ARG A 209 61.07 39.19 38.40
CA ARG A 209 62.29 39.85 37.93
C ARG A 209 63.28 40.06 39.07
N ILE A 210 62.82 40.49 40.25
CA ILE A 210 63.62 40.68 41.48
C ILE A 210 64.18 39.35 41.94
N LEU A 211 63.35 38.31 42.04
CA LEU A 211 63.74 36.95 42.44
C LEU A 211 64.73 36.31 41.45
N CYS A 212 64.52 36.50 40.15
CA CYS A 212 65.44 36.01 39.12
C CYS A 212 66.70 36.88 38.95
N ARG A 213 66.71 38.14 39.39
CA ARG A 213 67.86 39.06 39.25
C ARG A 213 69.17 38.53 39.83
N PRO A 214 69.27 38.01 41.07
CA PRO A 214 70.51 37.43 41.57
C PRO A 214 70.97 36.23 40.75
N LYS A 215 70.05 35.34 40.32
CA LYS A 215 70.42 34.20 39.46
C LYS A 215 70.80 34.60 38.04
N ARG A 216 70.22 35.67 37.48
CA ARG A 216 70.67 36.27 36.22
C ARG A 216 72.07 36.86 36.36
N LEU A 217 72.37 37.57 37.46
CA LEU A 217 73.70 38.12 37.73
C LEU A 217 74.75 37.02 37.97
N GLU A 218 74.41 35.93 38.68
CA GLU A 218 75.26 34.74 38.76
C GLU A 218 75.54 34.16 37.37
N ILE A 219 74.50 33.95 36.57
CA ILE A 219 74.60 33.42 35.20
C ILE A 219 75.45 34.35 34.32
N GLU A 220 75.26 35.66 34.38
CA GLU A 220 76.05 36.67 33.65
C GLU A 220 77.52 36.67 34.11
N MET A 221 77.79 36.52 35.41
CA MET A 221 79.15 36.37 35.94
C MET A 221 79.80 35.04 35.50
N TYR A 222 79.04 33.94 35.44
CA TYR A 222 79.54 32.67 34.90
C TYR A 222 79.76 32.76 33.39
N TRP A 223 78.91 33.46 32.63
CA TRP A 223 79.13 33.74 31.20
C TRP A 223 80.32 34.66 30.97
N ALA A 224 80.58 35.63 31.84
CA ALA A 224 81.79 36.45 31.78
C ALA A 224 83.04 35.59 32.00
N LYS A 225 83.09 34.79 33.09
CA LYS A 225 84.19 33.85 33.34
C LYS A 225 84.38 32.83 32.22
N LEU A 226 83.30 32.29 31.67
CA LEU A 226 83.34 31.38 30.53
C LEU A 226 83.85 32.08 29.27
N ARG A 227 83.45 33.34 29.05
CA ARG A 227 83.92 34.16 27.92
C ARG A 227 85.38 34.54 28.07
N ASP A 228 85.86 34.86 29.26
CA ASP A 228 87.27 35.15 29.50
C ASP A 228 88.12 33.89 29.28
N VAL A 229 87.69 32.73 29.80
CA VAL A 229 88.35 31.43 29.53
C VAL A 229 88.28 31.07 28.04
N TYR A 230 87.15 31.28 27.38
CA TYR A 230 86.96 30.99 25.96
C TYR A 230 87.73 31.95 25.04
N ASN A 231 87.86 33.22 25.41
CA ASN A 231 88.71 34.20 24.74
C ASN A 231 90.19 33.86 24.94
N THR A 232 90.61 33.54 26.17
CA THR A 232 91.99 33.08 26.46
C THR A 232 92.34 31.82 25.67
N TYR A 233 91.40 30.86 25.61
CA TYR A 233 91.53 29.66 24.78
C TYR A 233 91.54 29.99 23.29
N LEU A 234 90.67 30.90 22.82
CA LEU A 234 90.66 31.36 21.43
C LEU A 234 91.97 32.04 21.06
N GLU A 235 92.52 32.95 21.87
CA GLU A 235 93.79 33.62 21.58
C GLU A 235 94.94 32.62 21.47
N GLN A 236 94.97 31.59 22.32
CA GLN A 236 95.94 30.50 22.24
C GLN A 236 95.71 29.58 21.02
N HIS A 237 94.45 29.26 20.69
CA HIS A 237 94.11 28.37 19.57
C HIS A 237 93.89 29.08 18.23
N HIS A 238 93.82 30.41 18.13
CA HIS A 238 93.59 31.14 16.88
C HIS A 238 94.66 30.85 15.82
N PRO A 239 95.98 30.85 16.11
CA PRO A 239 96.98 30.42 15.14
C PRO A 239 96.82 28.94 14.73
N ILE A 240 96.39 28.08 15.66
CA ILE A 240 96.17 26.63 15.41
C ILE A 240 94.93 26.41 14.54
N MET A 241 93.83 27.14 14.81
CA MET A 241 92.57 27.08 14.09
C MET A 241 92.66 27.70 12.71
N GLY A 242 93.37 28.83 12.54
CA GLY A 242 93.68 29.40 11.23
C GLY A 242 94.47 28.42 10.36
N HIS A 243 95.47 27.74 10.94
CA HIS A 243 96.20 26.67 10.25
C HIS A 243 95.29 25.47 9.91
N TYR A 244 94.49 25.00 10.87
CA TYR A 244 93.54 23.90 10.66
C TYR A 244 92.47 24.22 9.61
N GLN A 245 91.93 25.44 9.57
CA GLN A 245 90.97 25.87 8.54
C GLN A 245 91.64 25.95 7.17
N THR A 246 92.88 26.45 7.09
CA THR A 246 93.68 26.42 5.85
C THR A 246 93.94 24.99 5.37
N LEU A 247 94.11 24.03 6.27
CA LEU A 247 94.20 22.59 5.94
C LEU A 247 92.84 22.04 5.51
N ARG A 248 91.78 22.33 6.25
CA ARG A 248 90.43 21.84 5.97
C ARG A 248 89.88 22.35 4.64
N GLU A 249 90.13 23.59 4.27
CA GLU A 249 89.72 24.13 2.96
C GLU A 249 90.42 23.40 1.80
N LYS A 250 91.68 22.99 1.99
CA LYS A 250 92.39 22.12 1.04
C LYS A 250 91.82 20.70 1.05
N ASP A 251 91.48 20.16 2.23
CA ASP A 251 90.91 18.81 2.36
C ASP A 251 89.50 18.72 1.75
N ASP A 252 88.65 19.71 1.99
CA ASP A 252 87.32 19.85 1.38
C ASP A 252 87.43 20.22 -0.12
N PHE A 253 88.54 20.81 -0.60
CA PHE A 253 88.84 20.92 -2.05
C PHE A 253 89.21 19.55 -2.64
N TYR A 254 90.18 18.84 -2.06
CA TYR A 254 90.60 17.51 -2.53
C TYR A 254 89.46 16.49 -2.48
N ARG A 255 88.62 16.50 -1.44
CA ARG A 255 87.40 15.68 -1.36
C ARG A 255 86.44 15.91 -2.53
N ARG A 256 86.24 17.15 -2.95
CA ARG A 256 85.36 17.48 -4.10
C ARG A 256 85.95 16.98 -5.43
N ASP A 257 87.27 17.05 -5.61
CA ASP A 257 87.92 16.52 -6.82
C ASP A 257 88.09 15.00 -6.81
N ILE A 258 88.30 14.38 -5.64
CA ILE A 258 88.20 12.93 -5.46
C ILE A 258 86.80 12.45 -5.83
N ALA A 259 85.73 13.06 -5.29
CA ALA A 259 84.36 12.68 -5.63
C ALA A 259 84.03 12.84 -7.13
N ARG A 260 84.55 13.89 -7.80
CA ARG A 260 84.45 14.04 -9.27
C ARG A 260 85.18 12.94 -10.02
N ASN A 261 86.38 12.57 -9.59
CA ASN A 261 87.17 11.53 -10.24
C ASN A 261 86.61 10.13 -9.95
N GLU A 262 86.05 9.91 -8.77
CA GLU A 262 85.33 8.68 -8.43
C GLU A 262 84.04 8.53 -9.23
N LEU A 263 83.30 9.61 -9.50
CA LEU A 263 82.17 9.59 -10.44
C LEU A 263 82.61 9.22 -11.88
N LYS A 264 83.73 9.78 -12.37
CA LYS A 264 84.33 9.41 -13.67
C LYS A 264 84.78 7.94 -13.70
N ILE A 265 85.36 7.45 -12.60
CA ILE A 265 85.77 6.05 -12.45
C ILE A 265 84.54 5.15 -12.47
N GLN A 266 83.49 5.47 -11.71
CA GLN A 266 82.23 4.72 -11.72
C GLN A 266 81.64 4.63 -13.13
N GLN A 267 81.48 5.76 -13.83
CA GLN A 267 81.03 5.80 -15.24
C GLN A 267 81.93 4.95 -16.17
N SER A 268 83.25 5.04 -16.02
CA SER A 268 84.20 4.25 -16.79
C SER A 268 84.10 2.75 -16.49
N THR A 269 83.93 2.36 -15.22
CA THR A 269 83.75 0.96 -14.81
C THR A 269 82.40 0.40 -15.22
N GLU A 270 81.34 1.22 -15.31
CA GLU A 270 80.03 0.79 -15.79
C GLU A 270 80.04 0.55 -17.31
N ILE A 271 80.71 1.42 -18.07
CA ILE A 271 81.02 1.19 -19.50
C ILE A 271 81.85 -0.09 -19.66
N LEU A 272 82.90 -0.27 -18.86
CA LEU A 272 83.77 -1.45 -18.90
C LEU A 272 83.01 -2.73 -18.54
N LEU A 273 82.15 -2.71 -17.52
CA LEU A 273 81.27 -3.83 -17.15
C LEU A 273 80.26 -4.16 -18.25
N ASN A 274 79.73 -3.17 -18.97
CA ASN A 274 78.81 -3.41 -20.08
C ASN A 274 79.53 -3.96 -21.32
N LEU A 275 80.73 -3.48 -21.63
CA LEU A 275 81.62 -4.08 -22.62
C LEU A 275 82.04 -5.51 -22.22
N GLN A 276 82.28 -5.77 -20.93
CA GLN A 276 82.59 -7.10 -20.40
C GLN A 276 81.38 -8.04 -20.52
N LYS A 277 80.15 -7.58 -20.26
CA LYS A 277 78.92 -8.36 -20.49
C LYS A 277 78.76 -8.72 -21.97
N GLU A 278 78.99 -7.77 -22.89
CA GLU A 278 78.93 -8.03 -24.33
C GLU A 278 80.06 -8.94 -24.82
N TRP A 279 81.27 -8.81 -24.28
CA TRP A 279 82.38 -9.71 -24.54
C TRP A 279 82.12 -11.12 -24.01
N ILE A 280 81.53 -11.26 -22.81
CA ILE A 280 81.08 -12.56 -22.26
C ILE A 280 79.96 -13.14 -23.12
N ARG A 281 79.00 -12.33 -23.59
CA ARG A 281 77.88 -12.76 -24.43
C ARG A 281 78.39 -13.30 -25.77
N THR A 282 79.21 -12.52 -26.48
CA THR A 282 79.82 -12.93 -27.76
C THR A 282 80.73 -14.14 -27.58
N THR A 283 81.65 -14.13 -26.59
CA THR A 283 82.53 -15.26 -26.26
C THR A 283 81.73 -16.53 -25.93
N ASN A 284 80.64 -16.45 -25.18
CA ASN A 284 79.78 -17.61 -24.90
C ASN A 284 79.09 -18.15 -26.16
N THR A 285 78.60 -17.29 -27.08
CA THR A 285 78.05 -17.78 -28.36
C THR A 285 79.11 -18.44 -29.24
N MET A 286 80.35 -17.94 -29.21
CA MET A 286 81.48 -18.52 -29.94
C MET A 286 81.94 -19.85 -29.32
N ALA A 287 82.02 -19.92 -27.99
CA ALA A 287 82.32 -21.13 -27.24
C ALA A 287 81.24 -22.21 -27.42
N GLN A 288 79.96 -21.84 -27.51
CA GLN A 288 78.89 -22.78 -27.85
C GLN A 288 79.01 -23.34 -29.27
N LYS A 289 79.40 -22.52 -30.27
CA LYS A 289 79.71 -22.98 -31.63
C LYS A 289 80.91 -23.94 -31.62
N LEU A 290 82.01 -23.58 -30.94
CA LEU A 290 83.19 -24.43 -30.80
C LEU A 290 82.88 -25.73 -30.05
N LYS A 291 82.06 -25.71 -29.01
CA LYS A 291 81.64 -26.91 -28.26
C LYS A 291 80.80 -27.86 -29.12
N LYS A 292 79.91 -27.35 -29.99
CA LYS A 292 79.19 -28.18 -30.98
C LYS A 292 80.17 -28.86 -31.96
N MET A 293 81.17 -28.15 -32.46
CA MET A 293 82.22 -28.72 -33.33
C MET A 293 83.10 -29.74 -32.59
N ALA A 294 83.49 -29.45 -31.34
CA ALA A 294 84.31 -30.33 -30.51
C ALA A 294 83.58 -31.64 -30.18
N ASN A 295 82.32 -31.58 -29.76
CA ASN A 295 81.51 -32.78 -29.50
C ASN A 295 81.39 -33.68 -30.76
N HIS A 296 81.32 -33.09 -31.96
CA HIS A 296 81.25 -33.85 -33.22
C HIS A 296 82.59 -34.55 -33.55
N LYS A 297 83.73 -33.86 -33.32
CA LYS A 297 85.07 -34.47 -33.38
C LYS A 297 85.25 -35.58 -32.35
N GLU A 298 84.74 -35.40 -31.14
CA GLU A 298 84.87 -36.37 -30.04
C GLU A 298 84.00 -37.62 -30.26
N GLU A 299 82.81 -37.48 -30.86
CA GLU A 299 81.97 -38.61 -31.30
C GLU A 299 82.70 -39.50 -32.32
N LEU A 300 83.29 -38.89 -33.35
CA LEU A 300 84.15 -39.59 -34.32
C LEU A 300 85.37 -40.25 -33.64
N SER A 301 85.98 -39.55 -32.69
CA SER A 301 87.14 -40.07 -31.94
C SER A 301 86.79 -41.25 -31.04
N ARG A 302 85.60 -41.26 -30.40
CA ARG A 302 85.11 -42.41 -29.61
C ARG A 302 84.89 -43.64 -30.49
N ARG A 303 84.30 -43.49 -31.67
CA ARG A 303 84.11 -44.61 -32.63
C ARG A 303 85.44 -45.23 -33.06
N TYR A 304 86.47 -44.41 -33.29
CA TYR A 304 87.83 -44.87 -33.58
C TYR A 304 88.48 -45.60 -32.40
N TRP A 305 88.36 -45.09 -31.18
CA TRP A 305 88.93 -45.75 -29.98
C TRP A 305 88.20 -47.03 -29.57
N GLN A 306 86.90 -47.14 -29.82
CA GLN A 306 86.14 -48.38 -29.63
C GLN A 306 86.75 -49.50 -30.49
N MET A 307 86.88 -49.25 -31.79
CA MET A 307 87.48 -50.18 -32.77
C MET A 307 88.92 -50.60 -32.40
N LYS A 308 89.69 -49.66 -31.82
CA LYS A 308 91.07 -49.90 -31.35
C LYS A 308 91.13 -50.72 -30.04
N LYS A 309 90.11 -50.64 -29.19
CA LYS A 309 90.01 -51.42 -27.94
C LYS A 309 89.74 -52.89 -28.24
N ASP A 310 88.81 -53.17 -29.14
CA ASP A 310 88.40 -54.54 -29.46
C ASP A 310 89.54 -55.31 -30.14
N SER A 311 90.28 -54.67 -31.05
CA SER A 311 91.47 -55.25 -31.72
C SER A 311 92.61 -55.65 -30.76
N ASN A 312 92.75 -54.97 -29.62
CA ASN A 312 93.73 -55.35 -28.59
C ASN A 312 93.22 -56.44 -27.64
N MET A 313 91.91 -56.48 -27.33
CA MET A 313 91.34 -57.54 -26.48
C MET A 313 91.56 -58.94 -27.05
N ASP A 314 91.39 -59.14 -28.35
CA ASP A 314 91.50 -60.46 -28.95
C ASP A 314 92.96 -60.93 -29.12
N LYS A 315 93.92 -60.01 -29.19
CA LYS A 315 95.36 -60.34 -29.13
C LYS A 315 95.78 -60.90 -27.77
N CYS A 316 95.28 -60.34 -26.67
CA CYS A 316 95.54 -60.88 -25.33
C CYS A 316 94.94 -62.29 -25.16
N LYS A 317 93.69 -62.51 -25.58
CA LYS A 317 93.03 -63.83 -25.53
C LYS A 317 93.78 -64.91 -26.31
N GLY A 318 94.48 -64.54 -27.38
CA GLY A 318 95.30 -65.47 -28.18
C GLY A 318 96.48 -66.06 -27.40
N ASN A 319 97.29 -65.22 -26.78
CA ASN A 319 98.51 -65.65 -26.08
C ASN A 319 98.21 -66.48 -24.82
N GLU A 320 97.22 -66.05 -24.02
CA GLU A 320 96.88 -66.72 -22.76
C GLU A 320 96.31 -68.13 -22.99
N LYS A 321 95.52 -68.31 -24.06
CA LYS A 321 94.93 -69.61 -24.42
C LYS A 321 95.96 -70.58 -25.01
N LEU A 322 97.06 -70.10 -25.58
CA LEU A 322 98.18 -70.93 -26.03
C LEU A 322 98.98 -71.49 -24.84
N SER A 323 99.25 -70.66 -23.83
CA SER A 323 99.92 -71.08 -22.58
C SER A 323 99.15 -72.16 -21.82
N ILE A 324 97.82 -72.05 -21.77
CA ILE A 324 96.96 -73.04 -21.11
C ILE A 324 96.98 -74.40 -21.84
N MET A 325 97.02 -74.42 -23.17
CA MET A 325 97.06 -75.69 -23.92
C MET A 325 98.38 -76.46 -23.76
N VAL A 326 99.52 -75.78 -23.71
CA VAL A 326 100.84 -76.45 -23.55
C VAL A 326 100.98 -77.10 -22.17
N ASN A 327 100.41 -76.49 -21.12
CA ASN A 327 100.36 -77.12 -19.80
C ASN A 327 99.32 -78.27 -19.75
N ALA A 328 98.17 -78.12 -20.42
CA ALA A 328 97.16 -79.18 -20.51
C ALA A 328 97.68 -80.45 -21.22
N SER A 329 98.57 -80.33 -22.21
CA SER A 329 99.24 -81.49 -22.82
C SER A 329 100.15 -82.27 -21.87
N GLN A 330 100.68 -81.63 -20.82
CA GLN A 330 101.62 -82.28 -19.90
C GLN A 330 100.91 -83.07 -18.79
N ASP A 331 99.80 -82.54 -18.24
CA ASP A 331 99.03 -83.21 -17.18
C ASP A 331 98.09 -84.31 -17.71
N ALA A 332 97.54 -84.17 -18.93
CA ALA A 332 96.67 -85.19 -19.51
C ALA A 332 97.39 -86.53 -19.71
N ILE A 333 98.66 -86.50 -20.14
CA ILE A 333 99.52 -87.68 -20.28
C ILE A 333 99.80 -88.32 -18.92
N LYS A 334 99.84 -87.55 -17.83
CA LYS A 334 100.04 -88.09 -16.46
C LYS A 334 98.76 -88.64 -15.82
N ASN A 335 97.59 -88.38 -16.42
CA ASN A 335 96.29 -88.91 -15.99
C ASN A 335 95.87 -90.19 -16.77
N GLU A 336 96.78 -90.71 -17.59
CA GLU A 336 96.70 -91.99 -18.34
C GLU A 336 96.19 -93.16 -17.47
N CYS A 337 96.76 -93.35 -16.28
CA CYS A 337 96.71 -94.66 -15.59
C CYS A 337 95.44 -94.98 -14.78
N LYS A 338 94.32 -94.22 -14.89
CA LYS A 338 93.14 -94.42 -14.00
C LYS A 338 91.79 -94.66 -14.69
N GLU A 339 91.41 -93.92 -15.73
CA GLU A 339 90.07 -94.08 -16.33
C GLU A 339 89.94 -95.33 -17.22
N TYR A 340 91.04 -95.82 -17.81
CA TYR A 340 91.05 -97.10 -18.53
C TYR A 340 90.54 -98.26 -17.66
N SER A 341 90.91 -98.28 -16.36
CA SER A 341 90.43 -99.27 -15.38
C SER A 341 88.91 -99.20 -15.09
N LYS A 342 88.28 -98.05 -15.29
CA LYS A 342 86.82 -97.88 -15.14
C LYS A 342 86.09 -98.18 -16.45
N MET A 343 86.68 -97.80 -17.58
CA MET A 343 86.17 -98.15 -18.91
C MET A 343 86.13 -99.67 -19.10
N ASP A 344 87.09 -100.43 -18.59
CA ASP A 344 87.05 -101.90 -18.62
C ASP A 344 85.85 -102.48 -17.84
N LYS A 345 85.49 -101.89 -16.69
CA LYS A 345 84.28 -102.31 -15.94
C LYS A 345 83.01 -101.92 -16.67
N PHE A 346 82.99 -100.78 -17.37
CA PHE A 346 81.89 -100.40 -18.26
C PHE A 346 81.79 -101.34 -19.47
N MET A 347 82.91 -101.67 -20.12
CA MET A 347 82.99 -102.60 -21.26
C MET A 347 82.63 -104.02 -20.85
N LEU A 348 83.02 -104.51 -19.67
CA LEU A 348 82.53 -105.78 -19.11
C LEU A 348 81.01 -105.76 -18.90
N LYS A 349 80.44 -104.66 -18.40
CA LYS A 349 79.00 -104.53 -18.19
C LYS A 349 78.23 -104.40 -19.52
N MET A 350 78.76 -103.62 -20.46
CA MET A 350 78.23 -103.41 -21.81
C MET A 350 78.38 -104.66 -22.68
N ASN A 351 79.44 -105.46 -22.50
CA ASN A 351 79.63 -106.74 -23.18
C ASN A 351 78.78 -107.83 -22.52
N ARG A 352 78.59 -107.85 -21.21
CA ARG A 352 77.63 -108.75 -20.54
C ARG A 352 76.19 -108.44 -21.00
N VAL A 353 75.82 -107.17 -21.11
CA VAL A 353 74.54 -106.72 -21.68
C VAL A 353 74.46 -107.01 -23.19
N LYS A 354 75.52 -106.81 -23.98
CA LYS A 354 75.55 -107.19 -25.41
C LYS A 354 75.43 -108.69 -25.60
N VAL A 355 76.12 -109.52 -24.81
CA VAL A 355 76.02 -110.98 -24.87
C VAL A 355 74.63 -111.44 -24.46
N GLN A 356 74.07 -110.93 -23.35
CA GLN A 356 72.67 -111.18 -23.00
C GLN A 356 71.71 -110.72 -24.11
N THR A 357 71.96 -109.56 -24.73
CA THR A 357 71.18 -109.04 -25.87
C THR A 357 71.38 -109.89 -27.14
N MET A 358 72.54 -110.52 -27.34
CA MET A 358 72.81 -111.40 -28.48
C MET A 358 72.23 -112.80 -28.26
N CYS A 359 72.25 -113.34 -27.04
CA CYS A 359 71.50 -114.53 -26.67
C CYS A 359 69.99 -114.29 -26.87
N LEU A 360 69.43 -113.22 -26.28
CA LEU A 360 68.03 -112.84 -26.45
C LEU A 360 67.67 -112.48 -27.90
N LYS A 361 68.60 -111.95 -28.71
CA LYS A 361 68.40 -111.73 -30.15
C LYS A 361 68.49 -113.03 -30.94
N ALA A 362 69.39 -113.96 -30.61
CA ALA A 362 69.48 -115.26 -31.27
C ALA A 362 68.25 -116.11 -30.95
N GLU A 363 67.81 -116.11 -29.70
CA GLU A 363 66.57 -116.74 -29.22
C GLU A 363 65.34 -116.07 -29.84
N LYS A 364 65.27 -114.73 -29.87
CA LYS A 364 64.23 -114.00 -30.62
C LYS A 364 64.27 -114.32 -32.11
N VAL A 365 65.44 -114.45 -32.74
CA VAL A 365 65.55 -114.78 -34.18
C VAL A 365 65.17 -116.23 -34.44
N LYS A 366 65.47 -117.16 -33.53
CA LYS A 366 65.04 -118.56 -33.57
C LYS A 366 63.52 -118.63 -33.42
N LEU A 367 62.97 -118.04 -32.35
CA LEU A 367 61.53 -117.93 -32.11
C LEU A 367 60.81 -117.16 -33.22
N THR A 368 61.41 -116.16 -33.89
CA THR A 368 60.78 -115.51 -35.05
C THR A 368 60.96 -116.31 -36.33
N LYS A 369 61.99 -117.14 -36.49
CA LYS A 369 62.04 -118.14 -37.59
C LYS A 369 60.96 -119.19 -37.39
N GLU A 370 60.80 -119.72 -36.18
CA GLU A 370 59.74 -120.65 -35.80
C GLU A 370 58.36 -119.99 -35.91
N ASN A 371 58.18 -118.74 -35.47
CA ASN A 371 56.92 -118.00 -35.62
C ASN A 371 56.65 -117.58 -37.07
N VAL A 372 57.68 -117.39 -37.92
CA VAL A 372 57.53 -117.17 -39.37
C VAL A 372 57.28 -118.48 -40.12
N GLN A 373 57.81 -119.61 -39.66
CA GLN A 373 57.46 -120.94 -40.17
C GLN A 373 56.03 -121.32 -39.76
N LEU A 374 55.65 -121.11 -38.51
CA LEU A 374 54.27 -121.26 -38.04
C LEU A 374 53.34 -120.28 -38.75
N LYS A 375 53.75 -119.02 -38.99
CA LYS A 375 52.98 -118.07 -39.81
C LYS A 375 53.02 -118.38 -41.30
N SER A 376 53.98 -119.13 -41.84
CA SER A 376 53.96 -119.55 -43.25
C SER A 376 53.18 -120.85 -43.45
N TYR A 377 53.11 -121.71 -42.44
CA TYR A 377 52.11 -122.78 -42.31
C TYR A 377 50.71 -122.18 -42.18
N ILE A 378 50.48 -121.33 -41.19
CA ILE A 378 49.22 -120.63 -40.96
C ILE A 378 48.87 -119.72 -42.15
N LYS A 379 49.83 -119.16 -42.92
CA LYS A 379 49.53 -118.38 -44.13
C LYS A 379 49.42 -119.22 -45.39
N ARG A 380 50.00 -120.42 -45.50
CA ARG A 380 49.56 -121.42 -46.48
C ARG A 380 48.11 -121.77 -46.18
N TYR A 381 47.84 -122.26 -44.97
CA TYR A 381 46.50 -122.62 -44.49
C TYR A 381 45.47 -121.48 -44.62
N LEU A 382 45.82 -120.24 -44.27
CA LEU A 382 44.94 -119.06 -44.40
C LEU A 382 44.90 -118.47 -45.82
N THR A 383 45.78 -118.83 -46.74
CA THR A 383 45.66 -118.47 -48.17
C THR A 383 45.13 -119.65 -49.02
N GLU A 384 45.06 -120.85 -48.46
CA GLU A 384 44.21 -121.97 -48.89
C GLU A 384 42.76 -121.68 -48.49
N LEU A 385 42.49 -121.30 -47.23
CA LEU A 385 41.19 -120.77 -46.80
C LEU A 385 40.84 -119.47 -47.56
N ALA A 386 41.77 -118.51 -47.66
CA ALA A 386 41.60 -117.31 -48.47
C ALA A 386 41.95 -117.49 -49.97
N LEU A 387 41.86 -118.72 -50.51
CA LEU A 387 41.53 -118.89 -51.93
C LEU A 387 40.16 -118.27 -52.24
N ARG A 388 39.25 -118.24 -51.24
CA ARG A 388 37.81 -118.20 -51.47
C ARG A 388 36.99 -117.37 -50.47
N GLY A 389 36.72 -116.10 -50.77
CA GLY A 389 37.71 -115.04 -50.85
C GLY A 389 38.03 -114.32 -49.52
N GLY A 390 37.32 -114.43 -48.38
CA GLY A 390 35.99 -114.97 -48.04
C GLY A 390 35.99 -115.61 -46.65
N LYS A 391 34.84 -115.55 -45.97
CA LYS A 391 34.63 -115.89 -44.56
C LYS A 391 35.56 -115.14 -43.56
N ASP A 392 36.82 -115.53 -43.41
CA ASP A 392 37.69 -115.27 -42.23
C ASP A 392 38.37 -113.86 -42.04
N ARG A 393 37.98 -112.93 -41.11
CA ARG A 393 38.65 -111.57 -40.91
C ARG A 393 38.66 -110.88 -39.43
N PRO A 394 39.77 -110.83 -38.57
CA PRO A 394 39.92 -110.31 -37.11
C PRO A 394 41.27 -109.51 -36.64
N LEU A 395 41.80 -109.07 -35.40
CA LEU A 395 41.50 -108.86 -33.87
C LEU A 395 42.44 -108.08 -32.73
N SER A 396 43.41 -107.38 -31.99
CA SER A 396 43.64 -107.14 -30.46
C SER A 396 44.76 -106.06 -30.00
N VAL A 397 45.32 -105.65 -28.76
CA VAL A 397 45.33 -105.90 -27.23
C VAL A 397 45.86 -104.71 -26.22
N LYS A 398 46.56 -104.84 -25.00
CA LYS A 398 46.71 -103.85 -23.80
C LYS A 398 48.01 -103.83 -22.80
N LEU A 399 48.28 -102.85 -21.81
CA LEU A 399 49.33 -102.84 -20.66
C LEU A 399 49.30 -101.71 -19.46
N GLN A 400 50.25 -101.60 -18.42
CA GLN A 400 50.23 -100.69 -17.15
C GLN A 400 51.55 -100.48 -16.19
N SER A 401 51.66 -99.53 -15.16
CA SER A 401 52.79 -99.33 -14.08
C SER A 401 52.65 -98.26 -12.86
N GLU A 402 53.50 -98.17 -11.74
CA GLU A 402 53.46 -97.19 -10.52
C GLU A 402 54.70 -97.01 -9.47
N MET A 403 54.73 -96.16 -8.35
CA MET A 403 55.91 -95.78 -7.39
C MET A 403 55.67 -95.00 -5.97
N HIS A 404 56.57 -94.99 -4.89
CA HIS A 404 56.58 -94.10 -3.59
C HIS A 404 57.87 -93.91 -2.61
N LYS A 405 57.84 -93.27 -1.35
CA LYS A 405 59.02 -92.70 -0.48
C LYS A 405 58.90 -92.32 1.11
N ILE A 406 60.04 -92.18 1.92
CA ILE A 406 60.43 -91.64 3.35
C ILE A 406 60.89 -92.60 4.53
N ASP A 407 61.91 -92.18 5.34
CA ASP A 407 62.52 -92.68 6.65
C ASP A 407 62.95 -94.19 6.83
N PRO A 408 63.23 -94.84 8.01
CA PRO A 408 64.46 -95.66 8.14
C PRO A 408 64.32 -97.12 8.68
N SER A 409 65.47 -97.80 8.82
CA SER A 409 65.73 -99.05 9.57
C SER A 409 65.34 -100.41 8.93
N MET A 410 65.96 -101.48 9.45
CA MET A 410 65.76 -102.87 9.02
C MET A 410 64.50 -103.49 9.63
N LYS A 411 63.85 -104.44 8.91
CA LYS A 411 63.92 -105.88 9.25
C LYS A 411 63.09 -106.79 8.33
N VAL A 412 63.44 -108.08 8.36
CA VAL A 412 62.59 -109.26 8.08
C VAL A 412 62.06 -109.38 6.64
N LEU A 413 62.62 -110.29 5.82
CA LEU A 413 62.14 -111.68 5.69
C LEU A 413 60.62 -111.80 5.41
N ASN A 414 60.23 -111.94 4.14
CA ASN A 414 59.54 -113.16 3.70
C ASN A 414 59.43 -113.32 2.17
N ARG A 415 59.21 -114.57 1.76
CA ARG A 415 58.76 -115.04 0.43
C ARG A 415 57.31 -114.59 0.12
N PRO A 416 56.74 -114.81 -1.10
CA PRO A 416 57.34 -115.26 -2.38
C PRO A 416 56.81 -114.44 -3.61
N VAL A 417 56.94 -115.04 -4.81
CA VAL A 417 56.15 -114.80 -6.06
C VAL A 417 56.62 -113.66 -6.99
N THR A 418 56.55 -113.94 -8.29
CA THR A 418 56.90 -113.06 -9.42
C THR A 418 55.77 -113.02 -10.46
N CYS A 419 54.95 -111.97 -10.44
CA CYS A 419 53.89 -111.70 -11.42
C CYS A 419 53.92 -110.20 -11.78
N ILE A 420 53.68 -109.69 -12.99
CA ILE A 420 52.79 -110.06 -14.12
C ILE A 420 51.28 -109.91 -13.81
N GLU A 421 50.87 -109.89 -12.54
CA GLU A 421 49.46 -109.75 -12.13
C GLU A 421 49.13 -108.37 -11.53
N GLY A 422 50.13 -107.59 -11.07
CA GLY A 422 49.90 -106.26 -10.47
C GLY A 422 49.33 -105.21 -11.43
N ALA A 423 49.42 -105.44 -12.74
CA ALA A 423 49.11 -104.48 -13.81
C ALA A 423 47.59 -104.31 -14.12
N LEU A 424 46.71 -104.48 -13.12
CA LEU A 424 45.25 -104.38 -13.30
C LEU A 424 44.51 -103.65 -12.17
N SER A 425 44.90 -103.81 -10.90
CA SER A 425 44.10 -103.31 -9.76
C SER A 425 44.03 -101.78 -9.70
N ASN A 426 45.17 -101.09 -9.85
CA ASN A 426 45.21 -99.63 -9.69
C ASN A 426 44.52 -98.87 -10.84
N ALA A 427 44.53 -99.37 -12.07
CA ALA A 427 43.72 -98.77 -13.14
C ALA A 427 42.22 -98.85 -12.87
N VAL A 428 41.71 -100.01 -12.43
CA VAL A 428 40.30 -100.19 -12.08
C VAL A 428 39.91 -99.32 -10.87
N MET A 429 40.82 -99.14 -9.91
CA MET A 429 40.64 -98.22 -8.79
C MET A 429 40.64 -96.74 -9.20
N HIS A 430 41.40 -96.34 -10.22
CA HIS A 430 41.34 -94.97 -10.77
C HIS A 430 40.03 -94.71 -11.52
N GLU A 431 39.53 -95.67 -12.31
CA GLU A 431 38.21 -95.58 -12.95
C GLU A 431 37.09 -95.39 -11.91
N LYS A 432 37.22 -96.02 -10.74
CA LYS A 432 36.30 -95.86 -9.59
C LYS A 432 36.38 -94.48 -8.93
N ARG A 433 37.51 -93.75 -9.04
CA ARG A 433 37.67 -92.36 -8.55
C ARG A 433 37.01 -91.33 -9.48
N MET A 434 37.02 -91.55 -10.80
CA MET A 434 36.28 -90.70 -11.75
C MET A 434 34.79 -90.64 -11.37
N LYS A 435 34.18 -91.82 -11.16
CA LYS A 435 32.77 -92.01 -10.78
C LYS A 435 32.38 -91.41 -9.40
N THR A 436 33.32 -90.87 -8.63
CA THR A 436 33.03 -90.19 -7.35
C THR A 436 33.24 -88.68 -7.36
N PHE A 437 34.20 -88.12 -8.12
CA PHE A 437 34.35 -86.65 -8.19
C PHE A 437 33.41 -86.00 -9.22
N GLU A 438 32.99 -86.72 -10.27
CA GLU A 438 31.85 -86.28 -11.11
C GLU A 438 30.57 -86.07 -10.29
N LYS A 439 30.45 -86.75 -9.14
CA LYS A 439 29.34 -86.56 -8.20
C LYS A 439 29.45 -85.26 -7.40
N ARG A 440 30.67 -84.83 -7.02
CA ARG A 440 30.90 -83.54 -6.34
C ARG A 440 30.67 -82.33 -7.25
N ASN A 441 30.78 -82.50 -8.58
CA ASN A 441 30.35 -81.51 -9.57
C ASN A 441 28.81 -81.28 -9.62
N LYS A 442 28.03 -81.84 -8.69
CA LYS A 442 26.57 -81.62 -8.58
C LYS A 442 26.06 -81.10 -7.23
N GLU A 443 26.91 -80.98 -6.20
CA GLU A 443 26.46 -80.68 -4.82
C GLU A 443 26.82 -79.28 -4.30
N ILE A 444 27.67 -78.52 -4.99
CA ILE A 444 27.92 -77.09 -4.71
C ILE A 444 27.82 -76.31 -6.02
N GLY A 445 27.06 -75.20 -5.99
CA GLY A 445 26.66 -74.43 -7.17
C GLY A 445 27.82 -73.91 -8.03
N GLY A 446 27.57 -73.76 -9.32
CA GLY A 446 28.59 -73.53 -10.34
C GLY A 446 29.27 -72.17 -10.30
N ILE A 447 30.33 -72.04 -9.48
CA ILE A 447 31.38 -71.03 -9.66
C ILE A 447 32.75 -71.70 -9.50
N ARG A 448 33.42 -72.06 -10.62
CA ARG A 448 34.88 -72.25 -10.61
C ARG A 448 35.53 -72.12 -11.99
N ALA A 449 36.72 -71.53 -11.98
CA ALA A 449 37.51 -71.22 -13.18
C ALA A 449 38.16 -72.48 -13.80
N TYR A 450 38.20 -72.49 -15.13
CA TYR A 450 38.79 -73.52 -16.01
C TYR A 450 39.19 -72.84 -17.35
N PRO A 451 40.12 -73.39 -18.16
CA PRO A 451 41.54 -73.03 -17.96
C PRO A 451 42.34 -72.79 -19.28
N ARG A 452 43.67 -72.59 -19.13
CA ARG A 452 44.73 -72.84 -20.14
C ARG A 452 44.69 -71.93 -21.40
N VAL A 453 45.70 -71.89 -22.27
CA VAL A 453 47.05 -72.53 -22.24
C VAL A 453 48.14 -71.44 -22.31
N GLN A 454 49.34 -71.78 -21.87
CA GLN A 454 50.59 -71.08 -22.21
C GLN A 454 50.87 -71.08 -23.72
N CYS A 455 51.86 -70.27 -24.12
CA CYS A 455 53.04 -70.59 -24.97
C CYS A 455 53.40 -69.36 -25.86
N TRP A 456 54.60 -69.18 -26.41
CA TRP A 456 55.83 -70.00 -26.46
C TRP A 456 57.05 -69.01 -26.45
N MET A 457 58.33 -69.34 -26.68
CA MET A 457 59.03 -70.57 -27.07
C MET A 457 60.48 -70.54 -26.52
N GLY A 458 61.13 -71.70 -26.38
CA GLY A 458 62.54 -71.88 -26.79
C GLY A 458 62.53 -72.76 -28.05
N ALA A 459 63.34 -72.47 -29.07
CA ALA A 459 63.12 -72.98 -30.43
C ALA A 459 63.17 -74.52 -30.58
N SER A 460 62.48 -75.00 -31.63
CA SER A 460 62.27 -76.40 -32.09
C SER A 460 61.08 -77.15 -31.49
#